data_AF-A0A959TV03-F1
#
_entry.id   AF-A0A959TV03-F1
#
_cell.length_a   1.000
_cell.length_b   1.000
_cell.length_c   1.000
_cell.angle_alpha   90.00
_cell.angle_beta   90.00
_cell.angle_gamma   90.00
#
_symmetry.space_group_name_H-M   'P 1'
#
loop_
_entity.id
_entity.type
_entity.pdbx_description
1 polymer ?
#
loop_
_entity_poly.entity_id
_entity_poly.type
_entity_poly.pdbx_seq_one_letter_code
_entity_poly.pdbx_strand_id
1 'polypeptide(L)'
;MAGLLMLALPGNAQVVVHWAYGPFGTPGDAAFVVQDGRVYQASGSFGGLGPCIWVVEEDQVFHAADTFGKRGTTAFFMEGPDKLVRCSGYACQRGSCALVREGNKVFRAEGAFCTKAEGAFVIDSDLIYLAEGPFATRGDAILTVDGELRPIELLAILAGL
;
A
#
# COMPACT_ATOMS: atom_id res chain seq x y z
N MET A 1 -38.46 13.49 -17.72
CA MET A 1 -37.24 12.75 -18.15
C MET A 1 -36.07 13.34 -17.39
N ALA A 2 -35.67 12.72 -16.28
CA ALA A 2 -34.49 13.15 -15.52
C ALA A 2 -33.26 12.48 -16.14
N GLY A 3 -32.31 13.30 -16.58
CA GLY A 3 -31.07 12.85 -17.21
C GLY A 3 -30.23 12.03 -16.25
N LEU A 4 -29.90 10.81 -16.68
CA LEU A 4 -28.94 9.93 -16.04
C LEU A 4 -27.56 10.62 -16.08
N LEU A 5 -27.11 11.13 -14.94
CA LEU A 5 -25.75 11.59 -14.76
C LEU A 5 -24.85 10.33 -14.72
N MET A 6 -24.32 9.94 -15.89
CA MET A 6 -23.23 8.96 -15.94
C MET A 6 -22.01 9.59 -15.29
N LEU A 7 -21.71 9.20 -14.05
CA LEU A 7 -20.39 9.36 -13.47
C LEU A 7 -19.43 8.55 -14.35
N ALA A 8 -18.63 9.24 -15.15
CA ALA A 8 -17.45 8.64 -15.76
C ALA A 8 -16.55 8.17 -14.60
N LEU A 9 -16.39 6.85 -14.45
CA LEU A 9 -15.33 6.29 -13.62
C LEU A 9 -14.01 6.89 -14.17
N PRO A 10 -13.15 7.49 -13.33
CA PRO A 10 -11.85 7.93 -13.80
C PRO A 10 -11.16 6.72 -14.42
N GLY A 11 -10.69 6.87 -15.67
CA GLY A 11 -10.01 5.80 -16.40
C GLY A 11 -8.83 5.28 -15.58
N ASN A 12 -8.56 3.97 -15.73
CA ASN A 12 -7.48 3.19 -15.13
C ASN A 12 -6.14 3.97 -15.05
N ALA A 13 -6.01 4.82 -14.04
CA ALA A 13 -4.83 5.64 -13.84
C ALA A 13 -3.75 4.76 -13.24
N GLN A 14 -2.67 4.59 -13.98
CA GLN A 14 -1.47 3.96 -13.46
C GLN A 14 -0.85 4.91 -12.42
N VAL A 15 -0.56 4.37 -11.25
CA VAL A 15 0.19 5.06 -10.19
C VAL A 15 1.57 4.42 -10.12
N VAL A 16 2.62 5.25 -10.08
CA VAL A 16 3.99 4.77 -9.97
C VAL A 16 4.56 5.17 -8.62
N VAL A 17 5.07 4.19 -7.89
CA VAL A 17 5.76 4.42 -6.62
C VAL A 17 7.24 4.29 -6.88
N HIS A 18 7.99 5.35 -6.62
CA HIS A 18 9.45 5.35 -6.76
C HIS A 18 10.10 5.17 -5.40
N TRP A 19 11.30 4.60 -5.41
CA TRP A 19 12.22 4.80 -4.29
C TRP A 19 12.47 6.30 -4.11
N ALA A 20 12.71 6.73 -2.89
CA ALA A 20 13.12 8.09 -2.59
C ALA A 20 14.36 8.07 -1.69
N TYR A 21 15.19 9.12 -1.82
CA TYR A 21 16.46 9.17 -1.11
C TYR A 21 16.66 10.50 -0.36
N GLY A 22 17.19 10.38 0.85
CA GLY A 22 17.52 11.49 1.73
C GLY A 22 16.28 12.17 2.34
N PRO A 23 16.48 13.27 3.09
CA PRO A 23 15.42 13.90 3.87
C PRO A 23 14.41 14.68 3.02
N PHE A 24 14.74 14.97 1.76
CA PHE A 24 13.88 15.75 0.84
C PHE A 24 13.16 14.88 -0.20
N GLY A 25 13.40 13.57 -0.20
CA GLY A 25 12.68 12.65 -1.09
C GLY A 25 13.08 12.75 -2.55
N THR A 26 14.38 12.83 -2.85
CA THR A 26 14.86 12.80 -4.24
C THR A 26 14.37 11.52 -4.92
N PRO A 27 13.56 11.59 -5.99
CA PRO A 27 13.01 10.42 -6.64
C PRO A 27 14.11 9.54 -7.26
N GLY A 28 13.97 8.24 -7.05
CA GLY A 28 14.79 7.18 -7.62
C GLY A 28 14.07 6.38 -8.70
N ASP A 29 14.57 5.16 -8.93
CA ASP A 29 13.91 4.20 -9.81
C ASP A 29 12.50 3.86 -9.30
N ALA A 30 11.60 3.56 -10.23
CA ALA A 30 10.31 2.98 -9.91
C ALA A 30 10.49 1.68 -9.10
N ALA A 31 9.77 1.59 -7.98
CA ALA A 31 9.73 0.44 -7.08
C ALA A 31 8.49 -0.42 -7.37
N PHE A 32 7.34 0.23 -7.50
CA PHE A 32 6.06 -0.43 -7.73
C PHE A 32 5.22 0.33 -8.76
N VAL A 33 4.33 -0.40 -9.40
CA VAL A 33 3.27 0.16 -10.24
C VAL A 33 1.95 -0.37 -9.74
N VAL A 34 0.98 0.53 -9.52
CA VAL A 34 -0.39 0.16 -9.15
C VAL A 34 -1.31 0.49 -10.30
N GLN A 35 -2.02 -0.53 -10.79
CA GLN A 35 -2.94 -0.42 -11.91
C GLN A 35 -4.04 -1.47 -11.76
N ASP A 36 -5.29 -1.07 -11.96
CA ASP A 36 -6.45 -1.97 -12.04
C ASP A 36 -6.60 -2.90 -10.84
N GLY A 37 -6.41 -2.33 -9.63
CA GLY A 37 -6.46 -3.08 -8.37
C GLY A 37 -5.34 -4.11 -8.23
N ARG A 38 -4.20 -3.91 -8.87
CA ARG A 38 -3.02 -4.79 -8.76
C ARG A 38 -1.79 -3.97 -8.44
N VAL A 39 -0.91 -4.55 -7.64
CA VAL A 39 0.40 -4.01 -7.33
C VAL A 39 1.44 -4.88 -8.00
N TYR A 40 2.24 -4.26 -8.86
CA TYR A 40 3.34 -4.89 -9.57
C TYR A 40 4.65 -4.40 -8.99
N GLN A 41 5.64 -5.29 -8.94
CA GLN A 41 7.02 -4.83 -8.85
C GLN A 41 7.35 -4.11 -10.16
N ALA A 42 7.94 -2.92 -10.07
CA ALA A 42 8.34 -2.20 -11.25
C ALA A 42 9.53 -2.88 -11.95
N SER A 43 9.54 -2.77 -13.28
CA SER A 43 10.66 -3.15 -14.14
C SER A 43 11.21 -1.90 -14.82
N GLY A 44 12.49 -1.63 -14.57
CA GLY A 44 13.18 -0.43 -15.05
C GLY A 44 12.79 0.85 -14.31
N SER A 45 13.52 1.92 -14.59
CA SER A 45 13.45 3.18 -13.84
C SER A 45 12.12 3.94 -13.96
N PHE A 46 11.35 3.70 -15.01
CA PHE A 46 10.15 4.47 -15.36
C PHE A 46 8.82 3.75 -15.08
N GLY A 47 8.85 2.61 -14.38
CA GLY A 47 7.61 1.92 -13.99
C GLY A 47 7.01 1.03 -15.07
N GLY A 48 7.83 0.24 -15.78
CA GLY A 48 7.31 -0.86 -16.59
C GLY A 48 6.69 -1.94 -15.70
N LEU A 49 5.63 -2.61 -16.15
CA LEU A 49 4.98 -3.68 -15.38
C LEU A 49 5.89 -4.91 -15.29
N GLY A 50 6.43 -5.16 -14.11
CA GLY A 50 7.08 -6.42 -13.75
C GLY A 50 6.06 -7.47 -13.28
N PRO A 51 6.46 -8.44 -12.45
CA PRO A 51 5.53 -9.42 -11.91
C PRO A 51 4.53 -8.75 -10.95
N CYS A 52 3.26 -9.13 -11.07
CA CYS A 52 2.26 -8.82 -10.07
C CYS A 52 2.61 -9.51 -8.75
N ILE A 53 2.57 -8.77 -7.65
CA ILE A 53 2.84 -9.27 -6.30
C ILE A 53 1.57 -9.32 -5.46
N TRP A 54 0.64 -8.38 -5.68
CA TRP A 54 -0.64 -8.35 -4.98
C TRP A 54 -1.81 -8.01 -5.89
N VAL A 55 -2.96 -8.60 -5.57
CA VAL A 55 -4.28 -8.26 -6.12
C VAL A 55 -5.11 -7.66 -4.98
N VAL A 56 -5.73 -6.52 -5.21
CA VAL A 56 -6.47 -5.75 -4.21
C VAL A 56 -7.93 -5.65 -4.63
N GLU A 57 -8.78 -6.42 -3.95
CA GLU A 57 -10.23 -6.46 -4.18
C GLU A 57 -10.92 -5.93 -2.93
N GLU A 58 -11.69 -4.85 -3.05
CA GLU A 58 -12.43 -4.24 -1.94
C GLU A 58 -11.56 -3.96 -0.71
N ASP A 59 -11.75 -4.71 0.38
CA ASP A 59 -11.05 -4.63 1.66
C ASP A 59 -9.99 -5.72 1.85
N GLN A 60 -9.67 -6.49 0.80
CA GLN A 60 -8.72 -7.59 0.84
C GLN A 60 -7.55 -7.41 -0.12
N VAL A 61 -6.39 -7.88 0.33
CA VAL A 61 -5.19 -8.00 -0.47
C VAL A 61 -4.84 -9.48 -0.56
N PHE A 62 -4.64 -9.96 -1.77
CA PHE A 62 -4.24 -11.32 -2.07
C PHE A 62 -2.82 -11.32 -2.61
N HIS A 63 -2.05 -12.35 -2.27
CA HIS A 63 -0.85 -12.67 -3.04
C HIS A 63 -1.26 -13.01 -4.47
N ALA A 64 -0.49 -12.53 -5.44
CA ALA A 64 -0.65 -12.97 -6.82
C ALA A 64 -0.21 -14.44 -6.95
N ALA A 65 -1.03 -15.26 -7.60
CA ALA A 65 -0.74 -16.66 -7.89
C ALA A 65 0.16 -16.84 -9.13
N ASP A 66 0.27 -15.81 -9.95
CA ASP A 66 1.13 -15.74 -11.13
C ASP A 66 1.57 -14.29 -11.41
N THR A 67 2.45 -14.11 -12.39
CA THR A 67 3.01 -12.80 -12.76
C THR A 67 1.96 -11.83 -13.32
N PHE A 68 0.80 -12.33 -13.77
CA PHE A 68 -0.25 -11.52 -14.39
C PHE A 68 -1.30 -11.03 -13.38
N GLY A 69 -1.21 -11.47 -12.13
CA GLY A 69 -2.13 -11.06 -11.07
C GLY A 69 -3.40 -11.88 -11.03
N LYS A 70 -3.30 -13.19 -11.26
CA LYS A 70 -4.34 -14.12 -10.83
C LYS A 70 -4.42 -14.13 -9.30
N ARG A 71 -5.63 -14.11 -8.77
CA ARG A 71 -5.88 -14.14 -7.32
C ARG A 71 -5.35 -15.43 -6.68
N GLY A 72 -4.49 -15.29 -5.68
CA GLY A 72 -3.97 -16.37 -4.85
C GLY A 72 -4.60 -16.40 -3.45
N THR A 73 -3.79 -16.69 -2.43
CA THR A 73 -4.21 -16.65 -1.03
C THR A 73 -4.27 -15.22 -0.50
N THR A 74 -5.12 -14.98 0.49
CA THR A 74 -5.20 -13.68 1.17
C THR A 74 -3.89 -13.39 1.89
N ALA A 75 -3.37 -12.19 1.71
CA ALA A 75 -2.20 -11.63 2.38
C ALA A 75 -2.62 -10.70 3.52
N PHE A 76 -3.59 -9.82 3.25
CA PHE A 76 -4.06 -8.83 4.21
C PHE A 76 -5.56 -8.56 4.10
N PHE A 77 -6.12 -8.03 5.18
CA PHE A 77 -7.48 -7.50 5.25
C PHE A 77 -7.44 -6.13 5.91
N MET A 78 -8.20 -5.20 5.37
CA MET A 78 -8.33 -3.85 5.89
C MET A 78 -9.53 -3.77 6.86
N GLU A 79 -9.25 -3.64 8.15
CA GLU A 79 -10.29 -3.39 9.15
C GLU A 79 -10.53 -1.89 9.29
N GLY A 80 -11.64 -1.42 8.70
CA GLY A 80 -11.95 0.02 8.65
C GLY A 80 -10.97 0.76 7.72
N PRO A 81 -10.79 2.07 7.89
CA PRO A 81 -9.91 2.85 7.00
C PRO A 81 -8.42 2.80 7.36
N ASP A 82 -8.06 2.25 8.53
CA ASP A 82 -6.77 2.53 9.16
C ASP A 82 -5.97 1.31 9.63
N LYS A 83 -6.55 0.10 9.65
CA LYS A 83 -5.87 -1.08 10.21
C LYS A 83 -5.68 -2.15 9.14
N LEU A 84 -4.43 -2.52 8.90
CA LEU A 84 -4.09 -3.63 8.02
C LEU A 84 -3.78 -4.87 8.86
N VAL A 85 -4.54 -5.93 8.66
CA VAL A 85 -4.41 -7.21 9.38
C VAL A 85 -3.80 -8.25 8.47
N ARG A 86 -2.84 -9.05 8.96
CA ARG A 86 -2.31 -10.19 8.21
C ARG A 86 -3.39 -11.25 8.07
N CYS A 87 -3.53 -11.81 6.89
CA CYS A 87 -4.41 -12.94 6.60
C CYS A 87 -3.60 -14.12 6.07
N SER A 88 -4.18 -15.31 6.15
CA SER A 88 -3.67 -16.50 5.48
C SER A 88 -4.80 -17.36 4.91
N GLY A 89 -4.45 -18.27 3.99
CA GLY A 89 -5.42 -19.13 3.31
C GLY A 89 -6.25 -18.41 2.24
N TYR A 90 -7.33 -19.04 1.77
CA TYR A 90 -8.18 -18.49 0.70
C TYR A 90 -9.36 -17.64 1.21
N ALA A 91 -9.68 -17.74 2.50
CA ALA A 91 -10.85 -17.11 3.10
C ALA A 91 -10.48 -16.07 4.20
N CYS A 92 -9.24 -15.55 4.17
CA CYS A 92 -8.63 -14.76 5.23
C CYS A 92 -8.86 -15.35 6.64
N GLN A 93 -7.99 -16.27 7.03
CA GLN A 93 -7.79 -16.56 8.45
C GLN A 93 -7.00 -15.39 9.06
N ARG A 94 -7.70 -14.58 9.87
CA ARG A 94 -7.13 -13.38 10.49
C ARG A 94 -5.99 -13.74 11.44
N GLY A 95 -4.84 -13.13 11.22
CA GLY A 95 -3.66 -13.18 12.07
C GLY A 95 -3.46 -11.90 12.88
N SER A 96 -2.20 -11.60 13.18
CA SER A 96 -1.82 -10.36 13.87
C SER A 96 -1.97 -9.14 12.96
N CYS A 97 -2.18 -7.98 13.55
CA CYS A 97 -2.16 -6.74 12.79
C CYS A 97 -0.77 -6.46 12.22
N ALA A 98 -0.71 -5.97 11.00
CA ALA A 98 0.53 -5.56 10.34
C ALA A 98 0.84 -4.10 10.66
N LEU A 99 -0.09 -3.22 10.33
CA LEU A 99 0.07 -1.78 10.43
C LEU A 99 -1.22 -1.13 10.95
N VAL A 100 -1.05 -0.04 11.69
CA VAL A 100 -2.14 0.86 12.10
C VAL A 100 -1.78 2.28 11.69
N ARG A 101 -2.69 2.94 10.98
CA ARG A 101 -2.57 4.34 10.58
C ARG A 101 -3.30 5.24 11.58
N GLU A 102 -2.69 6.35 11.91
CA GLU A 102 -3.30 7.42 12.70
C GLU A 102 -2.95 8.75 12.05
N GLY A 103 -3.92 9.32 11.31
CA GLY A 103 -3.68 10.51 10.49
C GLY A 103 -2.61 10.26 9.43
N ASN A 104 -1.47 10.92 9.57
CA ASN A 104 -0.35 10.79 8.65
C ASN A 104 0.78 9.89 9.17
N LYS A 105 0.59 9.22 10.32
CA LYS A 105 1.58 8.31 10.92
C LYS A 105 1.12 6.87 10.75
N VAL A 106 2.06 5.98 10.49
CA VAL A 106 1.83 4.53 10.39
C VAL A 106 2.71 3.84 11.41
N PHE A 107 2.12 2.97 12.21
CA PHE A 107 2.78 2.22 13.27
C PHE A 107 2.81 0.75 12.92
N ARG A 108 3.89 0.07 13.30
CA ARG A 108 3.87 -1.39 13.40
C ARG A 108 2.84 -1.76 14.47
N ALA A 109 2.11 -2.83 14.23
CA ALA A 109 1.12 -3.32 15.18
C ALA A 109 1.31 -4.80 15.45
N GLU A 110 0.76 -5.26 16.56
CA GLU A 110 0.82 -6.66 16.97
C GLU A 110 -0.47 -7.13 17.64
N GLY A 111 -0.55 -8.46 17.79
CA GLY A 111 -1.71 -9.14 18.39
C GLY A 111 -2.99 -9.03 17.56
N ALA A 112 -4.05 -9.63 18.08
CA ALA A 112 -5.38 -9.68 17.44
C ALA A 112 -6.16 -8.36 17.57
N PHE A 113 -5.76 -7.47 18.50
CA PHE A 113 -6.43 -6.21 18.81
C PHE A 113 -5.75 -4.99 18.17
N CYS A 114 -4.71 -5.20 17.36
CA CYS A 114 -3.91 -4.15 16.72
C CYS A 114 -3.29 -3.18 17.72
N THR A 115 -2.63 -3.70 18.76
CA THR A 115 -1.87 -2.86 19.69
C THR A 115 -0.73 -2.18 18.92
N LYS A 116 -0.66 -0.85 18.98
CA LYS A 116 0.42 -0.08 18.34
C LYS A 116 1.74 -0.33 19.07
N ALA A 117 2.80 -0.53 18.30
CA ALA A 117 4.17 -0.60 18.79
C ALA A 117 4.95 0.64 18.29
N GLU A 118 6.10 0.42 17.66
CA GLU A 118 6.94 1.48 17.12
C GLU A 118 6.36 2.13 15.85
N GLY A 119 6.68 3.41 15.65
CA GLY A 119 6.49 4.08 14.37
C GLY A 119 7.16 3.30 13.24
N ALA A 120 6.47 3.18 12.11
CA ALA A 120 6.96 2.54 10.91
C ALA A 120 7.24 3.57 9.81
N PHE A 121 6.24 4.42 9.55
CA PHE A 121 6.30 5.40 8.47
C PHE A 121 5.59 6.72 8.84
N VAL A 122 6.01 7.81 8.20
CA VAL A 122 5.26 9.06 8.16
C VAL A 122 4.91 9.36 6.70
N ILE A 123 3.63 9.61 6.44
CA ILE A 123 3.11 10.01 5.13
C ILE A 123 3.05 11.54 5.12
N ASP A 124 3.58 12.17 4.08
CA ASP A 124 3.49 13.60 3.86
C ASP A 124 3.21 13.87 2.38
N SER A 125 1.93 14.07 2.06
CA SER A 125 1.45 14.17 0.68
C SER A 125 1.86 12.94 -0.15
N ASP A 126 2.74 13.12 -1.14
CA ASP A 126 3.29 12.10 -2.02
C ASP A 126 4.54 11.41 -1.46
N LEU A 127 5.15 11.95 -0.39
CA LEU A 127 6.36 11.41 0.21
C LEU A 127 6.06 10.50 1.39
N ILE A 128 6.83 9.42 1.49
CA ILE A 128 6.77 8.46 2.59
C ILE A 128 8.16 8.39 3.22
N TYR A 129 8.20 8.57 4.53
CA TYR A 129 9.41 8.56 5.33
C TYR A 129 9.44 7.34 6.23
N LEU A 130 10.64 6.83 6.50
CA LEU A 130 10.85 5.96 7.65
C LEU A 130 10.51 6.72 8.93
N ALA A 131 9.95 6.01 9.89
CA ALA A 131 9.68 6.55 11.20
C ALA A 131 10.28 5.68 12.29
N GLU A 132 10.67 6.33 13.39
CA GLU A 132 11.25 5.68 14.55
C GLU A 132 10.59 6.15 15.85
N GLY A 133 10.65 5.30 16.86
CA GLY A 133 10.13 5.59 18.19
C GLY A 133 8.60 5.50 18.30
N PRO A 134 8.07 5.59 19.53
CA PRO A 134 6.64 5.47 19.81
C PRO A 134 5.79 6.63 19.27
N PHE A 135 6.43 7.71 18.83
CA PHE A 135 5.76 8.90 18.29
C PHE A 135 5.85 9.01 16.76
N ALA A 136 6.45 8.01 16.09
CA ALA A 136 6.75 8.02 14.66
C ALA A 136 7.48 9.31 14.23
N THR A 137 8.66 9.53 14.80
CA THR A 137 9.54 10.63 14.42
C THR A 137 10.05 10.40 13.01
N ARG A 138 9.91 11.41 12.14
CA ARG A 138 10.29 11.34 10.73
C ARG A 138 11.80 11.22 10.56
N GLY A 139 12.24 10.22 9.79
CA GLY A 139 13.62 10.05 9.31
C GLY A 139 13.75 10.42 7.82
N ASP A 140 14.50 9.63 7.07
CA ASP A 140 14.67 9.80 5.62
C ASP A 140 13.44 9.34 4.83
N ALA A 141 13.24 9.96 3.66
CA ALA A 141 12.26 9.51 2.70
C ALA A 141 12.70 8.17 2.10
N ILE A 142 11.74 7.29 1.85
CA ILE A 142 11.96 5.97 1.23
C ILE A 142 11.13 5.76 -0.03
N LEU A 143 9.99 6.42 -0.15
CA LEU A 143 9.16 6.35 -1.35
C LEU A 143 8.58 7.72 -1.69
N THR A 144 8.32 7.93 -2.98
CA THR A 144 7.46 8.99 -3.51
C THR A 144 6.40 8.36 -4.41
N VAL A 145 5.18 8.90 -4.39
CA VAL A 145 4.02 8.35 -5.10
C VAL A 145 3.57 9.34 -6.18
N ASP A 146 3.73 8.96 -7.45
CA ASP A 146 3.19 9.71 -8.58
C ASP A 146 1.78 9.19 -8.90
N GLY A 147 0.79 9.86 -8.31
CA GLY A 147 -0.63 9.52 -8.40
C GLY A 147 -1.29 9.32 -7.04
N GLU A 148 -2.51 8.80 -7.03
CA GLU A 148 -3.28 8.58 -5.79
C GLU A 148 -3.49 7.09 -5.54
N LEU A 149 -3.01 6.59 -4.39
CA LEU A 149 -3.24 5.23 -3.94
C LEU A 149 -4.44 5.16 -3.00
N ARG A 150 -5.23 4.09 -3.10
CA ARG A 150 -6.19 3.76 -2.05
C ARG A 150 -5.43 3.44 -0.76
N PRO A 151 -6.00 3.73 0.43
CA PRO A 151 -5.34 3.43 1.70
C PRO A 151 -4.87 1.98 1.85
N ILE A 152 -5.65 1.02 1.34
CA ILE A 152 -5.30 -0.41 1.38
C ILE A 152 -4.09 -0.75 0.48
N GLU A 153 -3.97 -0.10 -0.69
CA GLU A 153 -2.84 -0.31 -1.60
C GLU A 153 -1.56 0.25 -0.98
N LEU A 154 -1.65 1.47 -0.44
CA LEU A 154 -0.53 2.10 0.25
C LEU A 154 -0.07 1.25 1.45
N LEU A 155 -0.98 0.88 2.37
CA LEU A 155 -0.60 0.09 3.54
C LEU A 155 -0.08 -1.30 3.16
N ALA A 156 -0.60 -1.93 2.10
CA ALA A 156 -0.09 -3.22 1.62
C ALA A 156 1.36 -3.10 1.12
N ILE A 157 1.67 -2.06 0.34
CA ILE A 157 3.03 -1.76 -0.10
C ILE A 157 3.94 -1.56 1.10
N LEU A 158 3.55 -0.69 2.04
CA LEU A 158 4.33 -0.41 3.24
C LEU A 158 4.53 -1.64 4.14
N ALA A 159 3.58 -2.57 4.17
CA ALA A 159 3.70 -3.80 4.96
C ALA A 159 4.64 -4.85 4.33
N GLY A 160 4.96 -4.71 3.04
CA GLY A 160 5.89 -5.60 2.33
C GLY A 160 7.30 -5.03 2.12
N LEU A 161 7.58 -3.82 2.62
CA LEU A 161 8.93 -3.25 2.73
C LEU A 161 9.65 -3.83 3.97
#